data_AF-S6VS70-F1
#
_entry.id   AF-S6VS70-F1
#
_cell.length_a   1.000
_cell.length_b   1.000
_cell.length_c   1.000
_cell.angle_alpha   90.00
_cell.angle_beta   90.00
_cell.angle_gamma   90.00
#
_symmetry.space_group_name_H-M   'P 1'
#
loop_
_entity.id
_entity.type
_entity.pdbx_description
1 polymer ?
#
loop_
_entity_poly.entity_id
_entity_poly.type
_entity_poly.pdbx_seq_one_letter_code
_entity_poly.pdbx_strand_id
1 'polypeptide(L)' 'PFEQLVEALQPQRSLSHSPLFQVMFNHQSQASAEVRALPGLQVEALTSEIYPAQFDLTLNTAEHDGGLSAGLTYAT' A
#
# COMPACT_ATOMS: atom_id res chain seq x y z
N PRO A 1 -3.01 -6.87 -17.15
CA PRO A 1 -2.21 -7.39 -16.00
C PRO A 1 -0.77 -6.87 -16.09
N PHE A 2 -0.17 -6.51 -14.96
CA PHE A 2 1.21 -6.03 -14.91
C PHE A 2 2.21 -7.01 -15.57
N GLU A 3 1.99 -8.32 -15.37
CA GLU A 3 2.83 -9.38 -15.92
C GLU A 3 2.94 -9.36 -17.46
N GLN A 4 1.85 -9.02 -18.16
CA GLN A 4 1.86 -8.93 -19.63
C GLN A 4 2.73 -7.79 -20.14
N LEU A 5 2.83 -6.69 -19.38
CA LEU A 5 3.72 -5.58 -19.73
C LEU A 5 5.19 -5.96 -19.51
N VAL A 6 5.49 -6.68 -18.42
CA VAL A 6 6.84 -7.21 -18.17
C VAL A 6 7.25 -8.19 -19.28
N GLU A 7 6.34 -9.05 -19.72
CA GLU A 7 6.58 -9.98 -20.82
C GLU A 7 6.85 -9.27 -22.15
N ALA A 8 6.02 -8.27 -22.49
CA ALA A 8 6.15 -7.53 -23.75
C ALA A 8 7.39 -6.62 -23.81
N LEU A 9 7.75 -5.99 -22.69
CA LEU A 9 8.85 -5.03 -22.63
C LEU A 9 10.21 -5.66 -22.29
N GLN A 10 10.22 -6.89 -21.77
CA GLN A 10 11.42 -7.64 -21.39
C GLN A 10 12.49 -6.79 -20.68
N PRO A 11 12.16 -6.09 -19.58
CA PRO A 11 13.14 -5.27 -18.87
C PRO A 11 14.27 -6.14 -18.31
N GLN A 12 15.44 -5.54 -18.10
CA GLN A 12 16.58 -6.22 -17.50
C GLN A 12 16.19 -6.80 -16.13
N ARG A 13 16.39 -8.11 -15.95
CA ARG A 13 16.08 -8.80 -14.69
C ARG A 13 17.00 -8.33 -13.57
N SER A 14 16.40 -8.08 -12.41
CA SER A 14 17.09 -7.77 -11.16
C SER A 14 16.49 -8.64 -10.04
N LEU A 15 17.34 -9.11 -9.12
CA LEU A 15 16.90 -9.75 -7.87
C LEU A 15 16.63 -8.74 -6.75
N SER A 16 17.05 -7.49 -6.94
CA SER A 16 16.97 -6.42 -5.93
C SER A 16 15.87 -5.39 -6.24
N HIS A 17 15.33 -5.37 -7.46
CA HIS A 17 14.35 -4.35 -7.87
C HIS A 17 13.17 -4.96 -8.62
N SER A 18 12.00 -4.37 -8.38
CA SER A 18 10.79 -4.64 -9.16
C SER A 18 10.97 -4.20 -10.63
N PRO A 19 10.43 -4.99 -11.59
CA PRO A 19 10.45 -4.58 -12.99
C PRO A 19 9.58 -3.33 -13.20
N LEU A 20 9.96 -2.48 -14.16
CA LEU A 20 9.23 -1.30 -14.63
C LEU A 20 9.09 -0.12 -13.64
N PHE A 21 9.00 -0.35 -12.33
CA PHE A 21 8.93 0.70 -11.32
C PHE A 21 9.49 0.24 -9.97
N GLN A 22 9.94 1.20 -9.17
CA GLN A 22 10.50 0.99 -7.83
C GLN A 22 9.76 1.78 -6.75
N VAL A 23 8.85 2.68 -7.15
CA VAL A 23 8.08 3.53 -6.25
C VAL A 23 6.60 3.32 -6.50
N MET A 24 5.85 3.00 -5.45
CA MET A 24 4.40 2.81 -5.48
C MET A 24 3.69 3.92 -4.71
N PHE A 25 2.60 4.43 -5.28
CA PHE A 25 1.70 5.36 -4.61
C PHE A 25 0.28 4.81 -4.63
N ASN A 26 -0.29 4.61 -3.44
CA ASN A 26 -1.67 4.20 -3.25
C ASN A 26 -2.44 5.30 -2.54
N HIS A 27 -3.65 5.57 -3.01
CA HIS A 27 -4.56 6.53 -2.42
C HIS A 27 -5.94 5.93 -2.22
N GLN A 28 -6.44 5.99 -1.00
CA GLN A 28 -7.78 5.54 -0.62
C GLN A 28 -8.64 6.76 -0.28
N SER A 29 -9.50 7.18 -1.20
CA SER A 29 -10.39 8.34 -0.99
C SER A 29 -11.56 8.05 -0.04
N GLN A 30 -11.81 6.76 0.23
CA GLN A 30 -12.77 6.28 1.22
C GLN A 30 -12.05 5.19 2.00
N ALA A 31 -11.15 5.58 2.90
CA ALA A 31 -10.70 4.64 3.91
C ALA A 31 -11.94 4.26 4.69
N SER A 32 -12.42 3.03 4.52
CA SER A 32 -13.63 2.55 5.16
C SER A 32 -13.46 2.69 6.67
N ALA A 33 -13.99 3.78 7.23
CA ALA A 33 -14.05 4.04 8.66
C ALA A 33 -14.99 3.05 9.36
N GLU A 34 -15.63 2.15 8.62
CA GLU A 34 -16.52 1.16 9.16
C GLU A 34 -15.72 -0.05 9.61
N VAL A 35 -15.01 0.13 10.72
CA VAL A 35 -15.14 -0.86 11.77
C VAL A 35 -16.66 -1.04 11.99
N ARG A 36 -17.25 -2.06 11.35
CA ARG A 36 -18.68 -2.33 11.47
C ARG A 36 -18.98 -2.47 12.94
N ALA A 37 -19.80 -1.57 13.49
CA ALA A 37 -20.26 -1.64 14.86
C ALA A 37 -20.88 -3.02 15.08
N LEU A 38 -20.22 -3.85 15.87
CA LEU A 38 -20.76 -5.14 16.30
C LEU A 38 -21.61 -4.86 17.54
N PRO A 39 -22.88 -5.29 17.59
CA PRO A 39 -23.74 -5.04 18.74
C PRO A 39 -23.10 -5.50 20.05
N GLY A 40 -22.90 -4.58 20.98
CA GLY A 40 -22.30 -4.85 22.29
C GLY A 40 -20.76 -4.91 22.33
N LEU A 41 -20.06 -4.62 21.23
CA LEU A 41 -18.60 -4.56 21.20
C LEU A 41 -18.09 -3.16 20.79
N GLN A 42 -17.05 -2.71 21.50
CA GLN A 42 -16.19 -1.63 21.02
C GLN A 42 -15.10 -2.26 20.17
N VAL A 43 -14.86 -1.72 18.99
CA VAL A 43 -13.85 -2.22 18.07
C VAL A 43 -12.99 -1.05 17.64
N GLU A 44 -11.69 -1.22 17.75
CA GLU A 44 -10.68 -0.22 17.41
C GLU A 44 -9.74 -0.82 16.36
N ALA A 45 -9.28 0.04 15.43
CA ALA A 45 -8.29 -0.39 14.46
C ALA A 45 -6.95 -0.65 15.17
N LEU A 46 -6.43 -1.86 15.04
CA LEU A 46 -5.07 -2.15 15.46
C LEU A 46 -4.12 -1.74 14.34
N THR A 47 -3.11 -0.93 14.65
CA THR A 47 -2.06 -0.61 13.69
C THR A 47 -1.35 -1.91 13.29
N SER A 48 -1.41 -2.25 11.99
CA SER A 48 -0.73 -3.43 11.45
C SER A 48 0.78 -3.34 11.68
N GLU A 49 1.41 -4.47 11.95
CA GLU A 49 2.86 -4.60 11.91
C GLU A 49 3.38 -4.20 10.52
N ILE A 50 4.52 -3.50 10.49
CA ILE A 50 5.14 -3.01 9.26
C ILE A 50 5.55 -4.22 8.41
N TYR A 51 4.92 -4.37 7.25
CA TYR A 51 5.32 -5.40 6.28
C TYR A 51 6.69 -5.06 5.67
N PRO A 52 7.49 -6.06 5.29
CA PRO A 52 8.72 -5.83 4.54
C PRO A 52 8.44 -5.09 3.23
N ALA A 53 9.34 -4.17 2.87
CA ALA A 53 9.21 -3.37 1.68
C ALA A 53 9.28 -4.24 0.42
N GLN A 54 8.20 -4.28 -0.36
CA GLN A 54 8.14 -5.00 -1.65
C GLN A 54 8.78 -4.18 -2.80
N PHE A 55 8.84 -2.87 -2.62
CA PHE A 55 9.42 -1.90 -3.53
C PHE A 55 10.36 -1.00 -2.74
N ASP A 56 11.27 -0.29 -3.42
CA ASP A 56 12.19 0.65 -2.78
C ASP A 56 11.44 1.67 -1.92
N LEU A 57 10.27 2.14 -2.40
CA LEU A 57 9.37 3.02 -1.65
C LEU A 57 7.90 2.72 -1.93
N THR A 58 7.08 2.69 -0.89
CA THR A 58 5.62 2.67 -0.99
C THR A 58 5.02 3.76 -0.11
N LEU A 59 4.27 4.67 -0.72
CA LEU A 59 3.46 5.68 -0.03
C LEU A 59 1.99 5.28 -0.11
N ASN A 60 1.38 5.03 1.05
CA ASN A 60 -0.05 4.80 1.16
C ASN A 60 -0.69 6.04 1.78
N THR A 61 -1.77 6.54 1.17
CA THR A 61 -2.54 7.67 1.68
C THR A 61 -4.01 7.30 1.80
N ALA A 62 -4.67 7.85 2.82
CA ALA A 62 -6.06 7.56 3.13
C ALA A 62 -6.78 8.83 3.59
N GLU A 63 -7.89 9.16 2.95
CA GLU A 63 -8.77 10.25 3.36
C GLU A 63 -9.74 9.75 4.45
N HIS A 64 -9.87 10.52 5.53
CA HIS A 64 -10.82 10.26 6.62
C HIS A 64 -11.23 11.60 7.26
N ASP A 65 -12.53 11.80 7.53
CA ASP A 65 -13.08 12.92 8.30
C ASP A 65 -12.49 14.32 7.96
N GLY A 66 -12.31 14.60 6.66
CA GLY A 66 -11.77 15.89 6.17
C GLY A 66 -10.26 16.05 6.33
N GLY A 67 -9.55 14.99 6.76
CA GLY A 67 -8.10 14.90 6.85
C GLY A 67 -7.50 13.81 5.97
N LEU A 68 -6.17 13.79 5.92
CA LEU A 68 -5.37 12.85 5.14
C LEU A 68 -4.36 12.16 6.07
N SER A 69 -4.40 10.82 6.14
CA SER A 69 -3.36 10.00 6.76
C SER A 69 -2.41 9.45 5.70
N ALA A 70 -1.15 9.24 6.08
CA ALA A 70 -0.12 8.72 5.20
C ALA A 70 0.81 7.74 5.94
N GLY A 71 1.19 6.67 5.26
CA GLY A 71 2.18 5.70 5.72
C GLY A 71 3.25 5.47 4.65
N LEU A 72 4.52 5.49 5.08
CA LEU A 72 5.68 5.30 4.22
C LEU A 72 6.42 4.01 4.59
N THR A 73 6.60 3.12 3.62
CA THR A 73 7.43 1.92 3.75
C THR A 73 8.58 2.01 2.76
N TYR A 74 9.80 1.73 3.23
CA TYR A 74 11.02 1.83 2.42
C TYR A 74 11.95 0.65 2.71
N ALA A 75 12.74 0.26 1.71
CA ALA A 75 13.78 -0.76 1.88
C ALA A 75 14.94 -0.18 2.71
N THR A 76 15.31 -0.86 3.80
CA THR A 76 16.45 -0.52 4.67
C THR A 76 17.71 -1.29 4.29
#